data_AF-F3B8C3-F1
#
_entry.id   AF-F3B8C3-F1
#
_cell.length_a   1.000
_cell.length_b   1.000
_cell.length_c   1.000
_cell.angle_alpha   90.00
_cell.angle_beta   90.00
_cell.angle_gamma   90.00
#
_symmetry.space_group_name_H-M   'P 1'
#
loop_
_entity.id
_entity.type
_entity.pdbx_description
1 polymer ?
#
loop_
_entity_poly.entity_id
_entity_poly.type
_entity_poly.pdbx_seq_one_letter_code
_entity_poly.pdbx_strand_id
1 'polypeptide(L)'
;MLLCGCGAKNLADNIDEQTKKTAEYVKENVPNPQVSSIGGEWAVKGIAESGIEPDDSYFEVYYDTVRAKVKSEKGAIHEEYYSDYARVIIALNAIGKDPTNVEGYDMTKPLEEYEELTQQGVNAVAYTLVAANESGISLEHEQAYVEFLVKEMEAMLSERKDTYTDYISMGLLGLSFYQDDDSVKKVTEDGIKYLSDMQQDNGTMGNCESTSEAVIALIQLGVDVFSDKRFVKNEGSLGESLMNYQAENGAFLHTEDGEKANEMATEKALLALCSMKKMEKGGLYDGQK
;
A
#
# COMPACT_ATOMS: atom_id res chain seq x y z
N MET A 1 -7.81 -43.78 13.68
CA MET A 1 -7.21 -43.57 12.34
C MET A 1 -7.45 -42.12 11.98
N LEU A 2 -6.47 -41.26 12.21
CA LEU A 2 -6.45 -39.88 11.73
C LEU A 2 -5.61 -39.88 10.43
N LEU A 3 -6.29 -39.68 9.31
CA LEU A 3 -5.81 -39.47 7.95
C LEU A 3 -6.58 -38.22 7.49
N CYS A 4 -6.04 -37.15 6.93
CA CYS A 4 -4.73 -36.80 6.39
C CYS A 4 -4.50 -35.31 6.72
N GLY A 5 -3.36 -34.95 7.29
CA GLY A 5 -2.89 -33.56 7.23
C GLY A 5 -2.29 -33.33 5.85
N CYS A 6 -3.06 -32.78 4.91
CA CYS A 6 -2.46 -31.98 3.86
C CYS A 6 -1.93 -30.74 4.57
N GLY A 7 -0.60 -30.66 4.78
CA GLY A 7 0.01 -29.48 5.37
C GLY A 7 -0.41 -28.26 4.57
N ALA A 8 -1.09 -27.32 5.21
CA ALA A 8 -1.26 -26.00 4.63
C ALA A 8 0.15 -25.51 4.27
N LYS A 9 0.39 -25.23 2.99
CA LYS A 9 1.66 -24.62 2.58
C LYS A 9 1.71 -23.25 3.25
N ASN A 10 2.79 -22.99 3.98
CA ASN A 10 3.10 -21.68 4.53
C ASN A 10 3.17 -20.67 3.38
N LEU A 11 2.68 -19.43 3.58
CA LEU A 11 2.62 -18.43 2.52
C LEU A 11 4.02 -18.17 1.92
N ALA A 12 5.07 -18.13 2.73
CA ALA A 12 6.44 -17.92 2.24
C ALA A 12 6.88 -19.00 1.22
N ASP A 13 6.35 -20.22 1.32
CA ASP A 13 6.69 -21.31 0.39
C ASP A 13 5.88 -21.27 -0.93
N ASN A 14 4.83 -20.45 -1.01
CA ASN A 14 3.94 -20.39 -2.17
C ASN A 14 3.50 -18.97 -2.58
N ILE A 15 4.21 -17.94 -2.12
CA ILE A 15 3.82 -16.55 -2.31
C ILE A 15 3.65 -16.17 -3.79
N ASP A 16 4.51 -16.69 -4.68
CA ASP A 16 4.40 -16.48 -6.12
C ASP A 16 3.08 -17.06 -6.68
N GLU A 17 2.63 -18.21 -6.16
CA GLU A 17 1.38 -18.86 -6.54
C GLU A 17 0.18 -18.02 -6.07
N GLN A 18 0.20 -17.55 -4.82
CA GLN A 18 -0.89 -16.74 -4.27
C GLN A 18 -0.97 -15.35 -4.89
N THR A 19 0.17 -14.69 -5.07
CA THR A 19 0.25 -13.40 -5.78
C THR A 19 -0.33 -13.53 -7.18
N LYS A 20 0.05 -14.58 -7.91
CA LYS A 20 -0.46 -14.82 -9.26
C LYS A 20 -1.98 -15.02 -9.26
N LYS A 21 -2.48 -15.88 -8.38
CA LYS A 21 -3.91 -16.18 -8.27
C LYS A 21 -4.74 -14.93 -7.97
N THR A 22 -4.27 -14.08 -7.06
CA THR A 22 -4.95 -12.83 -6.71
C THR A 22 -4.86 -11.80 -7.83
N ALA A 23 -3.72 -11.65 -8.50
CA ALA A 23 -3.59 -10.76 -9.65
C ALA A 23 -4.46 -11.19 -10.84
N GLU A 24 -4.61 -12.50 -11.11
CA GLU A 24 -5.56 -13.02 -12.10
C GLU A 24 -7.01 -12.67 -11.74
N TYR A 25 -7.39 -12.82 -10.46
CA TYR A 25 -8.71 -12.42 -9.98
C TYR A 25 -8.96 -10.91 -10.17
N VAL A 26 -8.00 -10.06 -9.79
CA VAL A 26 -8.11 -8.60 -9.98
C VAL A 26 -8.23 -8.24 -11.45
N LYS A 27 -7.40 -8.83 -12.34
CA LYS A 27 -7.47 -8.58 -13.79
C LYS A 27 -8.84 -8.98 -14.38
N GLU A 28 -9.43 -10.08 -13.93
CA GLU A 28 -10.75 -10.55 -14.38
C GLU A 28 -11.89 -9.64 -13.92
N ASN A 29 -11.82 -9.14 -12.67
CA ASN A 29 -12.92 -8.37 -12.06
C ASN A 29 -12.78 -6.85 -12.26
N VAL A 30 -11.58 -6.36 -12.56
CA VAL A 30 -11.28 -4.95 -12.87
C VAL A 30 -10.73 -4.84 -14.30
N PRO A 31 -11.46 -5.24 -15.36
CA PRO A 31 -10.94 -5.25 -16.73
C PRO A 31 -10.77 -3.85 -17.33
N ASN A 32 -11.41 -2.83 -16.75
CA ASN A 32 -11.37 -1.43 -17.20
C ASN A 32 -11.09 -0.52 -16.02
N PRO A 33 -9.84 -0.47 -15.53
CA PRO A 33 -9.48 0.34 -14.36
C PRO A 33 -9.82 1.82 -14.57
N GLN A 34 -10.41 2.44 -13.55
CA GLN A 34 -10.82 3.85 -13.56
C GLN A 34 -9.87 4.72 -12.74
N VAL A 35 -9.98 6.05 -12.86
CA VAL A 35 -9.33 6.97 -11.90
C VAL A 35 -10.11 6.94 -10.59
N SER A 36 -9.74 6.01 -9.71
CA SER A 36 -10.43 5.64 -8.47
C SER A 36 -9.53 4.75 -7.62
N SER A 37 -9.61 4.86 -6.29
CA SER A 37 -8.81 4.02 -5.38
C SER A 37 -9.11 2.53 -5.58
N ILE A 38 -10.40 2.18 -5.52
CA ILE A 38 -10.91 0.83 -5.76
C ILE A 38 -11.25 0.69 -7.24
N GLY A 39 -10.88 -0.44 -7.85
CA GLY A 39 -11.11 -0.70 -9.25
C GLY A 39 -10.25 0.20 -10.17
N GLY A 40 -9.14 0.70 -9.64
CA GLY A 40 -8.29 1.69 -10.32
C GLY A 40 -6.84 1.61 -9.87
N GLU A 41 -6.34 2.64 -9.16
CA GLU A 41 -4.91 2.81 -8.87
C GLU A 41 -4.29 1.60 -8.14
N TRP A 42 -4.98 1.01 -7.16
CA TRP A 42 -4.46 -0.14 -6.41
C TRP A 42 -4.45 -1.43 -7.22
N ALA A 43 -5.50 -1.67 -8.02
CA ALA A 43 -5.51 -2.76 -9.00
C ALA A 43 -4.35 -2.64 -10.00
N VAL A 44 -4.15 -1.44 -10.57
CA VAL A 44 -3.10 -1.17 -11.57
C VAL A 44 -1.71 -1.40 -10.98
N LYS A 45 -1.41 -0.80 -9.82
CA LYS A 45 -0.11 -0.99 -9.14
C LYS A 45 0.11 -2.46 -8.76
N GLY A 46 -0.89 -3.11 -8.18
CA GLY A 46 -0.82 -4.51 -7.78
C GLY A 46 -0.53 -5.44 -8.95
N ILE A 47 -1.21 -5.26 -10.08
CA ILE A 47 -0.97 -6.03 -11.30
C ILE A 47 0.44 -5.77 -11.84
N ALA A 48 0.87 -4.51 -11.92
CA ALA A 48 2.21 -4.13 -12.38
C ALA A 48 3.34 -4.78 -11.56
N GLU A 49 3.15 -4.86 -10.23
CA GLU A 49 4.15 -5.42 -9.32
C GLU A 49 4.06 -6.94 -9.14
N SER A 50 2.93 -7.55 -9.53
CA SER A 50 2.70 -9.00 -9.37
C SER A 50 3.69 -9.86 -10.16
N GLY A 51 4.25 -9.31 -11.25
CA GLY A 51 5.06 -10.03 -12.22
C GLY A 51 4.28 -10.95 -13.14
N ILE A 52 2.94 -10.89 -13.12
CA ILE A 52 2.14 -11.36 -14.26
C ILE A 52 2.36 -10.36 -15.39
N GLU A 53 2.69 -10.83 -16.59
CA GLU A 53 2.63 -9.99 -17.79
C GLU A 53 1.16 -9.78 -18.13
N PRO A 54 0.56 -8.60 -17.86
CA PRO A 54 -0.72 -8.32 -18.48
C PRO A 54 -0.49 -8.20 -19.99
N ASP A 55 -1.52 -8.49 -20.78
CA ASP A 55 -1.50 -8.04 -22.17
C ASP A 55 -1.33 -6.50 -22.14
N ASP A 56 -0.41 -5.94 -22.94
CA ASP A 56 -0.05 -4.51 -22.95
C ASP A 56 -1.28 -3.58 -22.93
N SER A 57 -2.42 -4.05 -23.43
CA SER A 57 -3.70 -3.34 -23.40
C SER A 57 -4.21 -2.94 -22.00
N TYR A 58 -3.90 -3.67 -20.93
CA TYR A 58 -4.47 -3.37 -19.60
C TYR A 58 -3.99 -2.01 -19.06
N PHE A 59 -2.67 -1.79 -19.09
CA PHE A 59 -2.08 -0.54 -18.63
C PHE A 59 -2.35 0.62 -19.58
N GLU A 60 -2.44 0.36 -20.89
CA GLU A 60 -2.87 1.39 -21.84
C GLU A 60 -4.33 1.80 -21.62
N VAL A 61 -5.25 0.88 -21.26
CA VAL A 61 -6.65 1.22 -20.91
C VAL A 61 -6.70 2.16 -19.70
N TYR A 62 -5.93 1.87 -18.65
CA TYR A 62 -5.83 2.76 -17.50
C TYR A 62 -5.26 4.12 -17.91
N TYR A 63 -4.13 4.13 -18.61
CA TYR A 63 -3.47 5.36 -19.03
C TYR A 63 -4.36 6.23 -19.91
N ASP A 64 -5.10 5.63 -20.85
CA ASP A 64 -6.09 6.34 -21.66
C ASP A 64 -7.25 6.89 -20.83
N THR A 65 -7.65 6.21 -19.76
CA THR A 65 -8.67 6.69 -18.82
C THR A 65 -8.17 7.90 -18.02
N VAL A 66 -6.91 7.88 -17.56
CA VAL A 66 -6.25 9.05 -16.94
C VAL A 66 -6.18 10.20 -17.93
N ARG A 67 -5.68 9.98 -19.15
CA ARG A 67 -5.61 11.00 -20.21
C ARG A 67 -6.98 11.60 -20.54
N ALA A 68 -8.01 10.77 -20.66
CA ALA A 68 -9.36 11.23 -20.94
C ALA A 68 -9.89 12.15 -19.84
N LYS A 69 -9.70 11.77 -18.57
CA LYS A 69 -10.10 12.58 -17.41
C LYS A 69 -9.31 13.89 -17.32
N VAL A 70 -7.99 13.82 -17.41
CA VAL A 70 -7.12 15.01 -17.41
C VAL A 70 -7.52 15.98 -18.51
N LYS A 71 -7.84 15.47 -19.71
CA LYS A 71 -8.27 16.30 -20.83
C LYS A 71 -9.67 16.90 -20.63
N SER A 72 -10.63 16.13 -20.15
CA SER A 72 -12.01 16.62 -19.94
C SER A 72 -12.06 17.68 -18.83
N GLU A 73 -11.28 17.46 -17.77
CA GLU A 73 -11.24 18.30 -16.58
C GLU A 73 -10.10 19.33 -16.60
N LYS A 74 -9.49 19.56 -17.77
CA LYS A 74 -8.46 20.60 -18.00
C LYS A 74 -7.30 20.54 -16.98
N GLY A 75 -6.81 19.34 -16.70
CA GLY A 75 -5.70 19.08 -15.79
C GLY A 75 -6.11 18.53 -14.44
N ALA A 76 -7.39 18.58 -14.07
CA ALA A 76 -7.83 18.15 -12.75
C ALA A 76 -8.10 16.64 -12.66
N ILE A 77 -7.58 16.00 -11.61
CA ILE A 77 -7.98 14.65 -11.20
C ILE A 77 -9.16 14.74 -10.24
N HIS A 78 -9.03 15.60 -9.23
CA HIS A 78 -10.08 15.91 -8.28
C HIS A 78 -10.00 17.39 -7.88
N GLU A 79 -11.14 18.01 -7.55
CA GLU A 79 -11.21 19.42 -7.12
C GLU A 79 -10.75 19.62 -5.67
N GLU A 80 -11.12 18.71 -4.76
CA GLU A 80 -10.84 18.82 -3.32
C GLU A 80 -9.87 17.75 -2.74
N TYR A 81 -9.82 16.51 -3.27
CA TYR A 81 -8.97 15.44 -2.75
C TYR A 81 -7.63 15.38 -3.47
N TYR A 82 -6.64 16.09 -2.94
CA TYR A 82 -5.30 16.20 -3.52
C TYR A 82 -4.53 14.87 -3.41
N SER A 83 -4.87 14.03 -2.44
CA SER A 83 -4.37 12.66 -2.34
C SER A 83 -4.64 11.82 -3.59
N ASP A 84 -5.66 12.15 -4.38
CA ASP A 84 -5.97 11.41 -5.62
C ASP A 84 -4.87 11.58 -6.67
N TYR A 85 -4.23 12.76 -6.73
CA TYR A 85 -3.08 12.96 -7.60
C TYR A 85 -1.91 12.07 -7.19
N ALA A 86 -1.63 11.96 -5.89
CA ALA A 86 -0.57 11.08 -5.38
C ALA A 86 -0.82 9.62 -5.79
N ARG A 87 -2.06 9.12 -5.65
CA ARG A 87 -2.41 7.75 -6.06
C ARG A 87 -2.24 7.55 -7.57
N VAL A 88 -2.69 8.50 -8.39
CA VAL A 88 -2.53 8.45 -9.85
C VAL A 88 -1.04 8.43 -10.23
N ILE A 89 -0.21 9.27 -9.60
CA ILE A 89 1.24 9.31 -9.85
C ILE A 89 1.89 7.98 -9.53
N ILE A 90 1.56 7.38 -8.38
CA ILE A 90 2.04 6.05 -7.98
C ILE A 90 1.68 5.00 -9.04
N ALA A 91 0.42 4.99 -9.50
CA ALA A 91 -0.03 4.04 -10.51
C ALA A 91 0.66 4.27 -11.86
N LEU A 92 0.80 5.51 -12.32
CA LEU A 92 1.52 5.86 -13.56
C LEU A 92 2.98 5.43 -13.51
N ASN A 93 3.67 5.68 -12.40
CA ASN A 93 5.05 5.26 -12.19
C ASN A 93 5.18 3.73 -12.26
N ALA A 94 4.28 2.99 -11.60
CA ALA A 94 4.27 1.53 -11.61
C ALA A 94 4.14 0.93 -13.03
N ILE A 95 3.48 1.65 -13.95
CA ILE A 95 3.32 1.23 -15.36
C ILE A 95 4.28 1.96 -16.33
N GLY A 96 5.28 2.68 -15.81
CA GLY A 96 6.30 3.36 -16.61
C GLY A 96 5.80 4.55 -17.42
N LYS A 97 4.71 5.21 -17.00
CA LYS A 97 4.18 6.43 -17.62
C LYS A 97 4.63 7.65 -16.84
N ASP A 98 5.05 8.69 -17.57
CA ASP A 98 5.55 9.94 -16.98
C ASP A 98 4.38 10.83 -16.47
N PRO A 99 4.28 11.09 -15.14
CA PRO A 99 3.22 11.91 -14.57
C PRO A 99 3.40 13.41 -14.81
N THR A 100 4.59 13.88 -15.23
CA THR A 100 4.90 15.31 -15.40
C THR A 100 4.31 15.90 -16.68
N ASN A 101 3.81 15.06 -17.58
CA ASN A 101 3.20 15.48 -18.84
C ASN A 101 2.13 14.50 -19.34
N VAL A 102 0.93 14.61 -18.77
CA VAL A 102 -0.26 13.89 -19.22
C VAL A 102 -1.16 14.88 -19.97
N GLU A 103 -1.32 14.68 -21.29
CA GLU A 103 -2.09 15.59 -22.15
C GLU A 103 -1.67 17.09 -22.05
N GLY A 104 -0.40 17.36 -21.75
CA GLY A 104 0.11 18.72 -21.58
C GLY A 104 -0.04 19.29 -20.16
N TYR A 105 -0.51 18.50 -19.21
CA TYR A 105 -0.65 18.86 -17.80
C TYR A 105 0.35 18.09 -16.94
N ASP A 106 0.87 18.79 -15.94
CA ASP A 106 1.80 18.24 -14.96
C ASP A 106 1.03 17.81 -13.72
N MET A 107 0.93 16.49 -13.51
CA MET A 107 0.15 15.91 -12.41
C MET A 107 0.84 16.04 -11.06
N THR A 108 2.13 16.42 -11.02
CA THR A 108 2.89 16.50 -9.78
C THR A 108 2.70 17.83 -9.06
N LYS A 109 2.25 18.88 -9.75
CA LYS A 109 2.04 20.22 -9.15
C LYS A 109 1.11 20.22 -7.93
N PRO A 110 -0.02 19.48 -7.93
CA PRO A 110 -0.88 19.40 -6.75
C PRO A 110 -0.22 18.79 -5.52
N LEU A 111 0.93 18.11 -5.65
CA LEU A 111 1.72 17.63 -4.51
C LEU A 111 2.41 18.76 -3.74
N GLU A 112 2.40 20.00 -4.24
CA GLU A 112 2.94 21.19 -3.55
C GLU A 112 1.89 21.95 -2.74
N GLU A 113 0.62 21.58 -2.81
CA GLU A 113 -0.46 22.27 -2.08
C GLU A 113 -0.46 21.84 -0.60
N TYR A 114 0.52 22.35 0.14
CA TYR A 114 0.81 21.97 1.53
C TYR A 114 -0.39 22.12 2.46
N GLU A 115 -1.10 23.24 2.40
CA GLU A 115 -2.27 23.49 3.26
C GLU A 115 -3.40 22.50 2.98
N GLU A 116 -3.70 22.25 1.70
CA GLU A 116 -4.76 21.31 1.28
C GLU A 116 -4.44 19.86 1.68
N LEU A 117 -3.18 19.45 1.49
CA LEU A 117 -2.73 18.08 1.81
C LEU A 117 -2.67 17.83 3.31
N THR A 118 -2.17 18.79 4.10
CA THR A 118 -2.13 18.64 5.56
C THR A 118 -3.53 18.73 6.19
N GLN A 119 -4.46 19.48 5.61
CA GLN A 119 -5.86 19.48 6.02
C GLN A 119 -6.54 18.13 5.78
N GLN A 120 -6.14 17.39 4.74
CA GLN A 120 -6.60 16.03 4.46
C GLN A 120 -5.96 14.97 5.38
N GLY A 121 -4.91 15.35 6.11
CA GLY A 121 -4.32 14.55 7.18
C GLY A 121 -3.27 13.56 6.73
N VAL A 122 -2.94 12.65 7.64
CA VAL A 122 -1.81 11.70 7.55
C VAL A 122 -1.78 10.93 6.24
N ASN A 123 -2.92 10.39 5.80
CA ASN A 123 -2.96 9.57 4.59
C ASN A 123 -2.60 10.35 3.32
N ALA A 124 -3.09 11.60 3.20
CA ALA A 124 -2.81 12.43 2.04
C ALA A 124 -1.32 12.82 1.96
N VAL A 125 -0.74 13.20 3.10
CA VAL A 125 0.68 13.55 3.18
C VAL A 125 1.58 12.32 2.99
N ALA A 126 1.23 11.18 3.57
CA ALA A 126 1.97 9.93 3.37
C ALA A 126 2.01 9.52 1.89
N TYR A 127 0.87 9.48 1.19
CA TYR A 127 0.86 9.16 -0.24
C TYR A 127 1.61 10.19 -1.07
N THR A 128 1.59 11.47 -0.69
CA THR A 128 2.37 12.52 -1.36
C THR A 128 3.87 12.21 -1.31
N LEU A 129 4.39 11.86 -0.13
CA LEU A 129 5.80 11.50 0.03
C LEU A 129 6.16 10.20 -0.67
N VAL A 130 5.27 9.20 -0.64
CA VAL A 130 5.45 7.94 -1.39
C VAL A 130 5.52 8.22 -2.89
N ALA A 131 4.55 8.95 -3.44
CA ALA A 131 4.50 9.29 -4.85
C ALA A 131 5.75 10.03 -5.32
N ALA A 132 6.22 11.00 -4.52
CA ALA A 132 7.42 11.76 -4.84
C ALA A 132 8.68 10.90 -4.82
N ASN A 133 8.86 10.06 -3.80
CA ASN A 133 10.05 9.22 -3.69
C ASN A 133 10.08 8.09 -4.73
N GLU A 134 8.96 7.41 -4.97
CA GLU A 134 8.90 6.34 -5.97
C GLU A 134 9.09 6.86 -7.40
N SER A 135 8.70 8.11 -7.67
CA SER A 135 8.78 8.73 -9.00
C SER A 135 9.99 9.65 -9.20
N GLY A 136 10.85 9.81 -8.18
CA GLY A 136 12.01 10.69 -8.24
C GLY A 136 11.66 12.19 -8.37
N ILE A 137 10.49 12.61 -7.89
CA ILE A 137 10.04 14.00 -7.91
C ILE A 137 10.61 14.71 -6.67
N SER A 138 11.12 15.93 -6.87
CA SER A 138 11.53 16.81 -5.77
C SER A 138 10.34 17.69 -5.37
N LEU A 139 10.05 17.77 -4.07
CA LEU A 139 9.02 18.66 -3.54
C LEU A 139 9.67 19.86 -2.82
N GLU A 140 9.12 21.07 -3.01
CA GLU A 140 9.54 22.26 -2.26
C GLU A 140 9.17 22.14 -0.78
N HIS A 141 8.03 21.51 -0.48
CA HIS A 141 7.52 21.31 0.88
C HIS A 141 7.90 19.95 1.50
N GLU A 142 8.85 19.20 0.92
CA GLU A 142 9.20 17.83 1.34
C GLU A 142 9.45 17.72 2.85
N GLN A 143 10.34 18.57 3.38
CA GLN A 143 10.68 18.56 4.81
C GLN A 143 9.48 18.94 5.69
N ALA A 144 8.63 19.87 5.25
CA ALA A 144 7.46 20.29 6.02
C ALA A 144 6.42 19.15 6.12
N TYR A 145 6.24 18.36 5.05
CA TYR A 145 5.41 17.17 5.07
C TYR A 145 5.96 16.09 6.01
N VAL A 146 7.28 15.88 6.03
CA VAL A 146 7.93 14.95 6.97
C VAL A 146 7.68 15.40 8.42
N GLU A 147 7.92 16.67 8.73
CA GLU A 147 7.68 17.24 10.07
C GLU A 147 6.21 17.13 10.49
N PHE A 148 5.28 17.35 9.56
CA PHE A 148 3.85 17.15 9.80
C PHE A 148 3.54 15.69 10.18
N LEU A 149 4.03 14.71 9.42
CA LEU A 149 3.81 13.29 9.72
C LEU A 149 4.42 12.89 11.06
N VAL A 150 5.65 13.32 11.35
CA VAL A 150 6.29 13.05 12.65
C VAL A 150 5.41 13.55 13.79
N LYS A 151 4.93 14.79 13.71
CA LYS A 151 4.09 15.40 14.74
C LYS A 151 2.74 14.67 14.92
N GLU A 152 2.04 14.36 13.83
CA GLU A 152 0.75 13.66 13.90
C GLU A 152 0.93 12.23 14.43
N MET A 153 2.00 11.55 14.02
CA MET A 153 2.34 10.23 14.55
C MET A 153 2.68 10.27 16.03
N GLU A 154 3.49 11.22 16.50
CA GLU A 154 3.78 11.38 17.93
C GLU A 154 2.50 11.60 18.75
N ALA A 155 1.56 12.41 18.25
CA ALA A 155 0.27 12.63 18.89
C ALA A 155 -0.56 11.33 18.99
N MET A 156 -0.74 10.62 17.87
CA MET A 156 -1.48 9.36 17.83
C MET A 156 -0.83 8.27 18.71
N LEU A 157 0.50 8.17 18.71
CA LEU A 157 1.26 7.22 19.51
C LEU A 157 1.24 7.56 21.00
N SER A 158 1.04 8.82 21.37
CA SER A 158 0.80 9.21 22.77
C SER A 158 -0.59 8.81 23.24
N GLU A 159 -1.60 8.85 22.36
CA GLU A 159 -2.99 8.52 22.69
C GLU A 159 -3.27 7.01 22.64
N ARG A 160 -2.57 6.28 21.76
CA ARG A 160 -2.62 4.81 21.62
C ARG A 160 -4.04 4.24 21.45
N LYS A 161 -4.85 4.82 20.57
CA LYS A 161 -6.18 4.28 20.24
C LYS A 161 -6.09 3.26 19.10
N ASP A 162 -6.74 2.11 19.26
CA ASP A 162 -6.78 1.03 18.25
C ASP A 162 -7.21 1.51 16.84
N THR A 163 -8.04 2.56 16.77
CA THR A 163 -8.50 3.20 15.53
C THR A 163 -7.38 3.89 14.73
N TYR A 164 -6.16 3.98 15.27
CA TYR A 164 -5.01 4.61 14.60
C TYR A 164 -4.15 3.64 13.79
N THR A 165 -4.46 2.34 13.78
CA THR A 165 -3.65 1.33 13.08
C THR A 165 -3.39 1.66 11.61
N ASP A 166 -4.42 2.06 10.85
CA ASP A 166 -4.27 2.43 9.43
C ASP A 166 -3.46 3.71 9.27
N TYR A 167 -3.76 4.75 10.07
CA TYR A 167 -3.03 6.02 10.02
C TYR A 167 -1.55 5.87 10.40
N ILE A 168 -1.24 5.05 11.41
CA ILE A 168 0.15 4.74 11.78
C ILE A 168 0.82 3.94 10.66
N SER A 169 0.15 2.97 10.04
CA SER A 169 0.70 2.22 8.90
C SER A 169 1.01 3.12 7.71
N MET A 170 0.11 4.05 7.36
CA MET A 170 0.34 5.03 6.30
C MET A 170 1.46 6.01 6.65
N GLY A 171 1.47 6.54 7.88
CA GLY A 171 2.54 7.42 8.34
C GLY A 171 3.92 6.74 8.27
N LEU A 172 4.02 5.48 8.73
CA LEU A 172 5.22 4.67 8.63
C LEU A 172 5.67 4.47 7.17
N LEU A 173 4.72 4.17 6.27
CA LEU A 173 5.02 4.03 4.85
C LEU A 173 5.60 5.33 4.25
N GLY A 174 4.99 6.49 4.54
CA GLY A 174 5.48 7.79 4.08
C GLY A 174 6.84 8.17 4.66
N LEU A 175 7.09 7.87 5.94
CA LEU A 175 8.33 8.17 6.65
C LEU A 175 9.47 7.18 6.37
N SER A 176 9.18 6.06 5.72
CA SER A 176 10.17 5.02 5.45
C SER A 176 11.35 5.46 4.58
N PHE A 177 11.17 6.53 3.78
CA PHE A 177 12.21 7.10 2.91
C PHE A 177 13.16 8.07 3.63
N TYR A 178 12.93 8.36 4.91
CA TYR A 178 13.61 9.44 5.64
C TYR A 178 14.29 8.95 6.94
N GLN A 179 14.75 7.70 6.96
CA GLN A 179 15.28 7.05 8.17
C GLN A 179 16.66 7.58 8.62
N ASP A 180 17.30 8.45 7.83
CA ASP A 180 18.51 9.18 8.21
C ASP A 180 18.23 10.36 9.16
N ASP A 181 16.97 10.79 9.27
CA ASP A 181 16.54 11.77 10.26
C ASP A 181 16.24 11.08 11.61
N ASP A 182 16.96 11.45 12.67
CA ASP A 182 16.81 10.87 14.00
C ASP A 182 15.39 10.99 14.58
N SER A 183 14.68 12.08 14.26
CA SER A 183 13.30 12.29 14.72
C SER A 183 12.34 11.33 14.01
N VAL A 184 12.53 11.14 12.71
CA VAL A 184 11.78 10.19 11.89
C VAL A 184 12.04 8.76 12.35
N LYS A 185 13.31 8.40 12.55
CA LYS A 185 13.69 7.07 13.01
C LYS A 185 13.05 6.73 14.35
N LYS A 186 13.08 7.67 15.31
CA LYS A 186 12.47 7.47 16.63
C LYS A 186 10.96 7.24 16.54
N VAL A 187 10.22 8.10 15.83
CA VAL A 187 8.75 7.95 15.71
C VAL A 187 8.39 6.68 14.93
N THR A 188 9.23 6.28 13.98
CA THR A 188 9.08 5.03 13.22
C THR A 188 9.24 3.81 14.13
N GLU A 189 10.27 3.78 14.98
CA GLU A 189 10.49 2.70 15.96
C GLU A 189 9.31 2.58 16.94
N ASP A 190 8.80 3.71 17.43
CA ASP A 190 7.61 3.75 18.29
C ASP A 190 6.35 3.27 17.56
N GLY A 191 6.18 3.64 16.29
CA GLY A 191 5.08 3.18 15.43
C GLY A 191 5.12 1.67 15.15
N ILE A 192 6.30 1.12 14.87
CA ILE A 192 6.48 -0.34 14.70
C ILE A 192 6.09 -1.07 15.97
N LYS A 193 6.50 -0.55 17.14
CA LYS A 193 6.10 -1.12 18.44
C LYS A 193 4.59 -1.04 18.64
N TYR A 194 3.97 0.09 18.32
CA TYR A 194 2.52 0.24 18.39
C TYR A 194 1.81 -0.82 17.53
N LEU A 195 2.22 -1.03 16.27
CA LEU A 195 1.64 -2.07 15.41
C LEU A 195 1.81 -3.48 15.99
N SER A 196 2.98 -3.78 16.56
CA SER A 196 3.23 -5.06 17.26
C SER A 196 2.27 -5.26 18.44
N ASP A 197 1.96 -4.20 19.19
CA ASP A 197 1.02 -4.24 20.32
C ASP A 197 -0.45 -4.37 19.85
N MET A 198 -0.79 -3.84 18.67
CA MET A 198 -2.15 -3.91 18.08
C MET A 198 -2.44 -5.23 17.37
N GLN A 199 -1.41 -5.95 16.94
CA GLN A 199 -1.58 -7.25 16.29
C GLN A 199 -2.29 -8.25 17.22
N GLN A 200 -3.36 -8.84 16.72
CA GLN A 200 -4.23 -9.76 17.44
C GLN A 200 -3.61 -11.16 17.58
N ASP A 201 -4.18 -11.99 18.47
CA ASP A 201 -3.66 -13.35 18.74
C ASP A 201 -3.65 -14.26 17.49
N ASN A 202 -4.59 -14.05 16.56
CA ASN A 202 -4.68 -14.70 15.25
C ASN A 202 -3.61 -14.21 14.24
N GLY A 203 -2.75 -13.28 14.65
CA GLY A 203 -1.71 -12.67 13.84
C GLY A 203 -2.15 -11.46 13.01
N THR A 204 -3.44 -11.18 12.91
CA THR A 204 -3.99 -10.13 12.04
C THR A 204 -3.99 -8.73 12.69
N MET A 205 -4.34 -7.71 11.90
CA MET A 205 -4.74 -6.38 12.41
C MET A 205 -6.27 -6.21 12.49
N GLY A 206 -7.03 -7.31 12.52
CA GLY A 206 -8.49 -7.32 12.66
C GLY A 206 -9.28 -7.34 11.35
N ASN A 207 -8.75 -6.78 10.26
CA ASN A 207 -9.31 -6.89 8.91
C ASN A 207 -8.20 -6.98 7.85
N CYS A 208 -8.58 -7.36 6.62
CA CYS A 208 -7.63 -7.58 5.53
C CYS A 208 -6.90 -6.30 5.11
N GLU A 209 -7.61 -5.18 5.00
CA GLU A 209 -7.07 -3.90 4.58
C GLU A 209 -6.01 -3.39 5.56
N SER A 210 -6.33 -3.32 6.86
CA SER A 210 -5.41 -2.91 7.92
C SER A 210 -4.21 -3.86 8.03
N THR A 211 -4.42 -5.17 7.86
CA THR A 211 -3.34 -6.16 7.84
C THR A 211 -2.40 -5.93 6.67
N SER A 212 -2.96 -5.68 5.48
CA SER A 212 -2.20 -5.39 4.26
C SER A 212 -1.39 -4.11 4.38
N GLU A 213 -1.99 -3.04 4.93
CA GLU A 213 -1.31 -1.75 5.11
C GLU A 213 -0.14 -1.85 6.10
N ALA A 214 -0.33 -2.57 7.22
CA ALA A 214 0.74 -2.82 8.17
C ALA A 214 1.88 -3.63 7.53
N VAL A 215 1.56 -4.67 6.76
CA VAL A 215 2.56 -5.48 6.03
C VAL A 215 3.39 -4.59 5.10
N ILE A 216 2.73 -3.78 4.26
CA ILE A 216 3.41 -2.95 3.25
C ILE A 216 4.36 -1.97 3.94
N ALA A 217 3.90 -1.27 4.99
CA ALA A 217 4.70 -0.31 5.73
C ALA A 217 5.91 -0.96 6.42
N LEU A 218 5.71 -2.11 7.07
CA LEU A 218 6.77 -2.83 7.78
C LEU A 218 7.84 -3.35 6.83
N ILE A 219 7.45 -3.92 5.69
CA ILE A 219 8.39 -4.40 4.69
C ILE A 219 9.19 -3.24 4.09
N GLN A 220 8.53 -2.11 3.80
CA GLN A 220 9.20 -0.91 3.32
C GLN A 220 10.29 -0.43 4.32
N LEU A 221 10.04 -0.60 5.61
CA LEU A 221 10.99 -0.31 6.70
C LEU A 221 12.01 -1.43 6.97
N GLY A 222 12.02 -2.49 6.16
CA GLY A 222 12.95 -3.62 6.30
C GLY A 222 12.63 -4.57 7.46
N VAL A 223 11.39 -4.56 7.96
CA VAL A 223 10.92 -5.48 9.01
C VAL A 223 10.36 -6.75 8.37
N ASP A 224 10.88 -7.91 8.79
CA ASP A 224 10.41 -9.22 8.35
C ASP A 224 9.07 -9.58 9.01
N VAL A 225 7.99 -9.57 8.23
CA VAL A 225 6.62 -9.85 8.70
C VAL A 225 6.34 -11.34 8.96
N PHE A 226 7.25 -12.24 8.61
CA PHE A 226 7.11 -13.68 8.85
C PHE A 226 7.85 -14.13 10.11
N SER A 227 9.03 -13.58 10.38
CA SER A 227 9.94 -14.10 11.41
C SER A 227 10.36 -13.11 12.50
N ASP A 228 10.12 -11.80 12.34
CA ASP A 228 10.38 -10.85 13.41
C ASP A 228 9.49 -11.15 14.62
N LYS A 229 10.11 -11.40 15.77
CA LYS A 229 9.41 -11.81 17.00
C LYS A 229 8.36 -10.81 17.47
N ARG A 230 8.47 -9.53 17.08
CA ARG A 230 7.44 -8.51 17.36
C ARG A 230 6.13 -8.82 16.63
N PHE A 231 6.22 -9.49 15.48
CA PHE A 231 5.10 -9.75 14.57
C PHE A 231 4.71 -11.24 14.47
N VAL A 232 5.19 -12.06 15.40
CA VAL A 232 4.80 -13.48 15.54
C VAL A 232 3.96 -13.65 16.81
N LYS A 233 2.69 -14.00 16.64
CA LYS A 233 1.72 -14.26 17.71
C LYS A 233 1.47 -15.76 17.85
N ASN A 234 0.52 -16.13 18.71
CA ASN A 234 0.28 -17.54 19.06
C ASN A 234 -0.17 -18.38 17.87
N GLU A 235 -1.01 -17.82 16.99
CA GLU A 235 -1.64 -18.57 15.90
C GLU A 235 -1.01 -18.29 14.53
N GLY A 236 -0.13 -17.28 14.43
CA GLY A 236 0.54 -16.95 13.16
C GLY A 236 1.41 -15.69 13.25
N SER A 237 2.21 -15.49 12.21
CA SER A 237 2.89 -14.21 11.97
C SER A 237 1.96 -13.23 11.25
N LEU A 238 2.32 -11.95 11.23
CA LEU A 238 1.56 -10.94 10.49
C LEU A 238 1.44 -11.31 9.00
N GLY A 239 2.56 -11.73 8.40
CA GLY A 239 2.61 -12.12 6.99
C GLY A 239 1.70 -13.32 6.69
N GLU A 240 1.78 -14.39 7.49
CA GLU A 240 0.93 -15.58 7.30
C GLU A 240 -0.55 -15.26 7.49
N SER A 241 -0.87 -14.41 8.47
CA SER A 241 -2.25 -14.10 8.85
C SER A 241 -3.06 -13.41 7.74
N LEU A 242 -2.39 -12.79 6.76
CA LEU A 242 -3.07 -12.23 5.59
C LEU A 242 -3.90 -13.30 4.86
N MET A 243 -3.44 -14.55 4.86
CA MET A 243 -4.12 -15.66 4.20
C MET A 243 -5.41 -16.10 4.90
N ASN A 244 -5.66 -15.66 6.13
CA ASN A 244 -6.93 -15.90 6.82
C ASN A 244 -8.13 -15.28 6.07
N TYR A 245 -7.87 -14.25 5.25
CA TYR A 245 -8.88 -13.53 4.49
C TYR A 245 -9.02 -14.01 3.05
N GLN A 246 -8.14 -14.91 2.56
CA GLN A 246 -8.16 -15.30 1.15
C GLN A 246 -9.26 -16.34 0.86
N ALA A 247 -10.08 -16.05 -0.14
CA ALA A 247 -11.07 -16.98 -0.68
C ALA A 247 -10.44 -17.98 -1.67
N GLU A 248 -11.15 -19.09 -1.92
CA GLU A 248 -10.67 -20.15 -2.82
C GLU A 248 -10.37 -19.69 -4.25
N ASN A 249 -10.99 -18.61 -4.73
CA ASN A 249 -10.79 -18.05 -6.06
C ASN A 249 -9.67 -16.99 -6.13
N GLY A 250 -8.98 -16.70 -5.03
CA GLY A 250 -7.89 -15.71 -4.97
C GLY A 250 -8.32 -14.30 -4.58
N ALA A 251 -9.62 -14.05 -4.44
CA ALA A 251 -10.14 -12.83 -3.84
C ALA A 251 -9.83 -12.78 -2.34
N PHE A 252 -9.95 -11.60 -1.74
CA PHE A 252 -9.89 -11.43 -0.29
C PHE A 252 -11.20 -10.89 0.26
N LEU A 253 -11.51 -11.31 1.48
CA LEU A 253 -12.64 -10.86 2.29
C LEU A 253 -12.21 -9.67 3.15
N HIS A 254 -13.17 -8.85 3.59
CA HIS A 254 -12.88 -7.78 4.56
C HIS A 254 -12.48 -8.35 5.93
N THR A 255 -13.26 -9.31 6.43
CA THR A 255 -13.05 -10.00 7.70
C THR A 255 -13.06 -11.52 7.48
N GLU A 256 -12.53 -12.29 8.44
CA GLU A 256 -12.44 -13.75 8.35
C GLU A 256 -13.83 -14.42 8.24
N ASP A 257 -14.86 -13.82 8.85
CA ASP A 257 -16.24 -14.27 8.80
C ASP A 257 -17.02 -13.71 7.59
N GLY A 258 -16.34 -13.00 6.69
CA GLY A 258 -16.94 -12.44 5.48
C GLY A 258 -17.40 -13.54 4.50
N GLU A 259 -18.55 -13.33 3.88
CA GLU A 259 -19.09 -14.29 2.89
C GLU A 259 -18.78 -13.91 1.44
N LYS A 260 -18.34 -12.67 1.20
CA LYS A 260 -18.18 -12.11 -0.15
C LYS A 260 -16.81 -11.47 -0.32
N ALA A 261 -16.25 -11.67 -1.51
CA ALA A 261 -15.09 -10.94 -1.98
C ALA A 261 -15.29 -9.42 -1.80
N ASN A 262 -14.28 -8.76 -1.28
CA ASN A 262 -14.19 -7.32 -1.15
C ASN A 262 -13.08 -6.82 -2.08
N GLU A 263 -13.43 -5.90 -2.97
CA GLU A 263 -12.54 -5.39 -4.01
C GLU A 263 -11.34 -4.63 -3.39
N MET A 264 -11.59 -3.75 -2.41
CA MET A 264 -10.51 -3.04 -1.70
C MET A 264 -9.60 -4.02 -0.95
N ALA A 265 -10.16 -4.97 -0.22
CA ALA A 265 -9.39 -5.99 0.49
C ALA A 265 -8.51 -6.78 -0.49
N THR A 266 -9.05 -7.15 -1.64
CA THR A 266 -8.33 -7.92 -2.66
C THR A 266 -7.18 -7.12 -3.28
N GLU A 267 -7.40 -5.85 -3.61
CA GLU A 267 -6.36 -4.98 -4.17
C GLU A 267 -5.27 -4.67 -3.15
N LYS A 268 -5.63 -4.38 -1.89
CA LYS A 268 -4.67 -4.15 -0.80
C LYS A 268 -3.87 -5.40 -0.49
N ALA A 269 -4.51 -6.57 -0.44
CA ALA A 269 -3.81 -7.84 -0.25
C ALA A 269 -2.86 -8.15 -1.40
N LEU A 270 -3.23 -7.83 -2.66
CA LEU A 270 -2.33 -7.97 -3.79
C LEU A 270 -1.06 -7.12 -3.62
N LEU A 271 -1.19 -5.86 -3.20
CA LEU A 271 -0.05 -5.00 -2.91
C LEU A 271 0.84 -5.56 -1.78
N ALA A 272 0.23 -6.11 -0.73
CA ALA A 272 0.95 -6.75 0.37
C ALA A 272 1.68 -8.04 -0.06
N LEU A 273 1.06 -8.87 -0.91
CA LEU A 273 1.70 -10.05 -1.48
C LEU A 273 2.89 -9.66 -2.39
N CYS A 274 2.73 -8.61 -3.20
CA CYS A 274 3.81 -8.06 -4.01
C CYS A 274 4.99 -7.56 -3.17
N SER A 275 4.74 -6.87 -2.06
CA SER A 275 5.80 -6.38 -1.17
C SER A 275 6.54 -7.52 -0.46
N MET A 276 5.82 -8.53 0.05
CA MET A 276 6.40 -9.75 0.63
C MET A 276 7.26 -10.51 -0.39
N LYS A 277 6.77 -10.67 -1.63
CA LYS A 277 7.53 -11.31 -2.72
C LYS A 277 8.82 -10.55 -3.06
N LYS A 278 8.79 -9.22 -2.99
CA LYS A 278 9.96 -8.38 -3.21
C LYS A 278 11.01 -8.58 -2.10
N MET A 279 10.57 -8.64 -0.84
CA MET A 279 11.40 -8.91 0.33
C MET A 279 12.13 -10.25 0.22
N GLU A 280 11.42 -11.34 -0.13
CA GLU A 280 12.04 -12.69 -0.26
C GLU A 280 13.16 -12.75 -1.29
N LYS A 281 13.06 -11.95 -2.36
CA LYS A 281 14.08 -11.86 -3.42
C LYS A 281 15.30 -11.04 -3.00
N GLY A 282 15.37 -10.61 -1.73
CA GLY A 282 16.41 -9.72 -1.21
C GLY A 282 16.27 -8.28 -1.70
N GLY A 283 15.17 -7.95 -2.38
CA GLY A 283 14.85 -6.60 -2.83
C GLY A 283 14.15 -5.83 -1.72
N LEU A 284 14.86 -5.49 -0.65
CA LEU A 284 14.40 -4.38 0.17
C LEU A 284 14.45 -3.11 -0.69
N TYR A 285 13.52 -2.17 -0.47
CA TYR A 285 13.66 -0.87 -1.09
C TYR A 285 14.94 -0.25 -0.53
N ASP A 286 15.96 -0.11 -1.38
CA ASP A 286 17.15 0.68 -1.04
C ASP A 286 16.67 2.13 -0.90
N GLY A 287 16.21 2.47 0.31
CA GLY A 287 15.78 3.81 0.71
C GLY A 287 16.96 4.76 0.85
N GLN A 288 17.86 4.78 -0.13
CA GLN A 288 19.01 5.68 -0.16
C GLN A 288 18.75 6.81 -1.17
N LYS A 289 18.56 8.01 -0.62
CA LYS A 289 19.01 9.24 -1.27
C LYS A 289 20.29 9.70 -0.57
#